data_AF-A0A2E4ACV4-F1
#
_entry.id   AF-A0A2E4ACV4-F1
#
_cell.length_a   1.000
_cell.length_b   1.000
_cell.length_c   1.000
_cell.angle_alpha   90.00
_cell.angle_beta   90.00
_cell.angle_gamma   90.00
#
_symmetry.space_group_name_H-M   'P 1'
#
loop_
_entity.id
_entity.type
_entity.pdbx_description
1 polymer ?
#
loop_
_entity_poly.entity_id
_entity_poly.type
_entity_poly.pdbx_seq_one_letter_code
_entity_poly.pdbx_strand_id
1 'polypeptide(L)'
;MNIIEKLVLFCLFTFLLIMSGLFMFANHLVVVFPGTELDPMVMAEWRTRTIQPAFYMTACYFILRHFLGKNPTTTLWPVFLILLFFTITQALLFIDRPYKFGIPGIGMFAVSIFVTLFVRLSHSKRKKEIRMDTF
;
A
#
# COMPACT_ATOMS: atom_id res chain seq x y z
N MET A 1 -17.25 -8.96 10.30
CA MET A 1 -16.36 -9.09 9.11
C MET A 1 -16.73 -10.29 8.23
N ASN A 2 -17.04 -10.04 6.96
CA ASN A 2 -17.53 -11.06 6.00
C ASN A 2 -16.40 -12.01 5.54
N ILE A 3 -16.74 -13.18 5.00
CA ILE A 3 -15.75 -14.18 4.52
C ILE A 3 -14.81 -13.60 3.45
N ILE A 4 -15.35 -12.78 2.55
CA ILE A 4 -14.58 -12.11 1.47
C ILE A 4 -13.56 -11.13 2.06
N GLU A 5 -13.94 -10.36 3.09
CA GLU A 5 -13.04 -9.41 3.75
C GLU A 5 -11.91 -10.12 4.48
N LYS A 6 -12.22 -11.22 5.17
CA LYS A 6 -11.20 -12.08 5.79
C LYS A 6 -10.21 -12.60 4.75
N LEU A 7 -10.72 -13.09 3.62
CA LEU A 7 -9.89 -13.64 2.55
C LEU A 7 -8.98 -12.57 1.93
N VAL A 8 -9.53 -11.39 1.58
CA VAL A 8 -8.72 -10.30 0.98
C VAL A 8 -7.66 -9.80 1.97
N LEU A 9 -8.00 -9.62 3.25
CA LEU A 9 -7.03 -9.19 4.26
C LEU A 9 -5.97 -10.26 4.52
N PHE A 10 -6.34 -11.55 4.47
CA PHE A 10 -5.39 -12.66 4.59
C PHE A 10 -4.44 -12.74 3.39
N CYS A 11 -4.95 -12.57 2.17
CA CYS A 11 -4.13 -12.49 0.97
C CYS A 11 -3.17 -11.30 1.04
N LEU A 12 -3.65 -10.12 1.47
CA LEU A 12 -2.81 -8.94 1.66
C LEU A 12 -1.74 -9.15 2.73
N PHE A 13 -2.10 -9.76 3.86
CA PHE A 13 -1.16 -10.10 4.93
C PHE A 13 -0.06 -11.03 4.44
N THR A 14 -0.44 -12.14 3.81
CA THR A 14 0.50 -13.14 3.30
C THR A 14 1.40 -12.55 2.23
N PHE A 15 0.85 -11.74 1.32
CA PHE A 15 1.62 -11.01 0.31
C PHE A 15 2.65 -10.08 0.94
N LEU A 16 2.26 -9.23 1.89
CA LEU A 16 3.18 -8.30 2.55
C LEU A 16 4.27 -9.03 3.34
N LEU A 17 3.93 -10.14 3.99
CA LEU A 17 4.89 -10.97 4.73
C LEU A 17 5.92 -11.60 3.80
N ILE A 18 5.48 -12.21 2.70
CA ILE A 18 6.37 -12.80 1.69
C ILE A 18 7.25 -11.73 1.07
N MET A 19 6.68 -10.60 0.64
CA MET A 19 7.43 -9.50 0.04
C MET A 19 8.47 -8.93 1.01
N SER A 20 8.14 -8.78 2.29
CA SER A 20 9.09 -8.36 3.32
C SER A 20 10.28 -9.32 3.41
N GLY A 21 10.02 -10.63 3.46
CA GLY A 21 11.08 -11.65 3.48
C GLY A 21 11.95 -11.61 2.22
N LEU A 22 11.33 -11.48 1.04
CA LEU A 22 12.04 -11.37 -0.22
C LEU A 22 12.92 -10.11 -0.26
N PHE A 23 12.42 -8.95 0.16
CA PHE A 23 13.22 -7.73 0.18
C PHE A 23 14.41 -7.79 1.14
N MET A 24 14.26 -8.45 2.29
CA MET A 24 15.32 -8.56 3.30
C MET A 24 16.39 -9.59 2.95
N PHE A 25 16.01 -10.77 2.43
CA PHE A 25 16.91 -11.91 2.32
C PHE A 25 17.16 -12.39 0.89
N ALA A 26 16.28 -12.06 -0.06
CA ALA A 26 16.34 -12.55 -1.43
C ALA A 26 16.01 -11.43 -2.43
N ASN A 27 16.59 -10.25 -2.23
CA ASN A 27 16.26 -9.06 -3.03
C ASN A 27 16.46 -9.28 -4.53
N HIS A 28 17.45 -10.12 -4.90
CA HIS A 28 17.73 -10.52 -6.28
C HIS A 28 16.53 -11.19 -6.99
N LEU A 29 15.63 -11.86 -6.25
CA LEU A 29 14.42 -12.48 -6.81
C LEU A 29 13.32 -11.46 -7.15
N VAL A 30 13.43 -10.24 -6.62
CA VAL A 30 12.46 -9.14 -6.84
C VAL A 30 13.03 -8.10 -7.81
N VAL A 31 14.13 -8.42 -8.50
CA VAL A 31 14.79 -7.50 -9.43
C VAL A 31 13.93 -7.23 -10.66
N VAL A 32 13.11 -8.20 -11.07
CA VAL A 32 12.19 -8.10 -12.21
C VAL A 32 10.78 -8.47 -11.76
N PHE A 33 9.76 -7.87 -12.36
CA PHE A 33 8.38 -8.23 -12.10
C PHE A 33 8.13 -9.63 -12.72
N PRO A 34 7.79 -10.66 -11.92
CA PRO A 34 7.68 -12.03 -12.43
C PRO A 34 6.69 -12.10 -13.59
N GLY A 35 7.09 -12.73 -14.69
CA GLY A 35 6.24 -12.84 -15.90
C GLY A 35 6.20 -11.59 -16.77
N THR A 36 7.11 -10.64 -16.59
CA THR A 36 7.29 -9.48 -17.49
C THR A 36 8.73 -9.39 -17.98
N GLU A 37 8.91 -8.80 -19.17
CA GLU A 37 10.22 -8.45 -19.73
C GLU A 37 10.69 -7.04 -19.32
N LEU A 38 10.22 -6.54 -18.17
CA LEU A 38 10.59 -5.21 -17.68
C LEU A 38 12.07 -5.13 -17.33
N ASP A 39 12.71 -4.05 -17.75
CA ASP A 39 14.09 -3.76 -17.37
C ASP A 39 14.22 -3.65 -15.83
N PRO A 40 15.13 -4.43 -15.21
CA PRO A 40 15.51 -4.30 -13.80
C PRO A 40 15.67 -2.87 -13.31
N MET A 41 16.27 -2.00 -14.12
CA MET A 41 16.55 -0.62 -13.75
C MET A 41 15.27 0.20 -13.58
N VAL A 42 14.31 0.01 -14.48
CA VAL A 42 12.99 0.66 -14.43
C VAL A 42 12.22 0.20 -13.19
N MET A 43 12.32 -1.09 -12.82
CA MET A 43 11.68 -1.60 -11.60
C MET A 43 12.36 -1.09 -10.32
N ALA A 44 13.68 -0.98 -10.31
CA ALA A 44 14.40 -0.39 -9.19
C ALA A 44 13.98 1.08 -8.99
N GLU A 45 13.91 1.84 -10.08
CA GLU A 45 13.45 3.22 -10.08
C GLU A 45 11.98 3.35 -9.63
N TRP A 46 11.10 2.45 -10.08
CA TRP A 46 9.72 2.39 -9.59
C TRP A 46 9.66 2.27 -8.06
N ARG A 47 10.41 1.30 -7.49
CA ARG A 47 10.39 1.02 -6.05
C ARG A 47 10.87 2.21 -5.26
N THR A 48 11.98 2.83 -5.67
CA THR A 48 12.54 3.99 -4.97
C THR A 48 11.62 5.20 -5.05
N ARG A 49 10.98 5.43 -6.21
CA ARG A 49 10.09 6.58 -6.40
C ARG A 49 8.67 6.39 -5.89
N THR A 50 8.28 5.18 -5.46
CA THR A 50 6.94 4.92 -4.90
C THR A 50 6.98 4.48 -3.44
N ILE A 51 7.72 3.42 -3.13
CA ILE A 51 7.71 2.79 -1.79
C ILE A 51 8.36 3.71 -0.75
N GLN A 52 9.52 4.29 -1.06
CA GLN A 52 10.23 5.18 -0.13
C GLN A 52 9.42 6.45 0.18
N PRO A 53 8.92 7.23 -0.80
CA PRO A 53 8.10 8.40 -0.49
C PRO A 53 6.80 8.03 0.22
N ALA A 54 6.18 6.89 -0.09
CA ALA A 54 5.00 6.43 0.64
C ALA A 54 5.29 6.16 2.13
N PHE A 55 6.45 5.57 2.43
CA PHE A 55 6.92 5.39 3.80
C PHE A 55 7.12 6.74 4.52
N TYR A 56 7.85 7.68 3.91
CA TYR A 56 8.09 8.99 4.51
C TYR A 56 6.80 9.77 4.74
N MET A 57 5.87 9.78 3.77
CA MET A 57 4.57 10.42 3.94
C MET A 57 3.74 9.78 5.05
N THR A 58 3.80 8.45 5.19
CA THR A 58 3.14 7.74 6.30
C THR A 58 3.70 8.17 7.65
N ALA A 59 5.03 8.25 7.78
CA ALA A 59 5.68 8.69 9.00
C ALA A 59 5.30 10.16 9.34
N CYS A 60 5.38 11.06 8.36
CA CYS A 60 4.97 12.46 8.51
C CYS A 60 3.52 12.58 8.98
N TYR A 61 2.61 11.78 8.41
CA TYR A 61 1.21 11.76 8.83
C TYR A 61 1.07 11.40 10.31
N PHE A 62 1.76 10.36 10.79
CA PHE A 62 1.64 9.92 12.19
C PHE A 62 2.28 10.90 13.17
N ILE A 63 3.40 11.52 12.79
CA ILE A 63 4.02 12.61 13.57
C ILE A 63 3.07 13.80 13.67
N LEU A 64 2.52 14.27 12.54
CA LEU A 64 1.53 15.36 12.54
C LEU A 64 0.30 15.01 13.38
N ARG A 65 -0.17 13.76 13.27
CA ARG A 65 -1.31 13.28 14.05
C ARG A 65 -1.04 13.31 15.56
N HIS A 66 0.19 12.99 15.98
CA HIS A 66 0.61 13.06 17.37
C HIS A 66 0.55 14.51 17.87
N PHE A 67 1.11 15.46 17.11
CA PHE A 67 1.03 16.88 17.47
C PHE A 67 -0.40 17.41 17.55
N LEU A 68 -1.32 16.86 16.76
CA LEU A 68 -2.74 17.23 16.77
C LEU A 68 -3.57 16.55 17.88
N GLY A 69 -2.95 15.73 18.75
CA GLY A 69 -3.64 15.08 19.88
C GLY A 69 -4.77 14.12 19.48
N LYS A 70 -4.72 13.53 18.27
CA LYS A 70 -5.83 12.68 17.78
C LYS A 70 -5.81 11.28 18.40
N ASN A 71 -6.99 10.84 18.88
CA ASN A 71 -7.25 9.53 19.50
C ASN A 71 -6.80 8.29 18.69
N PRO A 72 -6.62 7.13 19.37
CA PRO A 72 -6.25 5.87 18.76
C PRO A 72 -7.23 5.45 17.67
N THR A 73 -6.68 4.97 16.55
CA THR A 73 -7.44 4.45 15.42
C THR A 73 -7.53 2.94 15.47
N THR A 74 -8.42 2.37 14.66
CA THR A 74 -8.42 0.92 14.45
C THR A 74 -7.08 0.46 13.86
N THR A 75 -6.74 -0.80 14.08
CA THR A 75 -5.46 -1.38 13.61
C THR A 75 -5.33 -1.42 12.08
N LEU A 76 -6.42 -1.22 11.33
CA LEU A 76 -6.39 -1.12 9.87
C LEU A 76 -6.05 0.28 9.36
N TRP A 77 -6.05 1.31 10.22
CA TRP A 77 -5.80 2.68 9.81
C TRP A 77 -4.37 2.92 9.29
N PRO A 78 -3.30 2.42 9.96
CA PRO A 78 -1.94 2.54 9.42
C PRO A 78 -1.80 1.83 8.07
N VAL A 79 -2.40 0.65 7.92
CA VAL A 79 -2.38 -0.11 6.66
C VAL A 79 -3.08 0.68 5.54
N PHE A 80 -4.25 1.27 5.82
CA PHE A 80 -4.94 2.13 4.86
C PHE A 80 -4.07 3.31 4.41
N LEU A 81 -3.36 3.96 5.34
CA LEU A 81 -2.54 5.13 5.00
C LEU A 81 -1.32 4.78 4.17
N ILE A 82 -0.63 3.68 4.49
CA ILE A 82 0.50 3.20 3.69
C ILE A 82 0.04 2.96 2.25
N LEU A 83 -1.09 2.27 2.08
CA LEU A 83 -1.67 1.99 0.76
C LEU A 83 -2.12 3.27 0.06
N LEU A 84 -2.75 4.20 0.78
CA LEU A 84 -3.17 5.49 0.23
C LEU A 84 -1.98 6.29 -0.30
N PHE A 85 -0.93 6.43 0.50
CA PHE A 85 0.27 7.15 0.09
C PHE A 85 1.00 6.41 -1.04
N PHE A 86 1.04 5.09 -1.02
CA PHE A 86 1.53 4.30 -2.13
C PHE A 86 0.76 4.58 -3.43
N THR A 87 -0.57 4.55 -3.40
CA THR A 87 -1.43 4.91 -4.55
C THR A 87 -1.17 6.35 -5.00
N ILE A 88 -1.02 7.32 -4.09
CA ILE A 88 -0.69 8.71 -4.44
C ILE A 88 0.67 8.78 -5.16
N THR A 89 1.72 8.15 -4.63
CA THR A 89 3.04 8.17 -5.28
C THR A 89 3.01 7.52 -6.66
N GLN A 90 2.22 6.45 -6.84
CA GLN A 90 2.01 5.86 -8.16
C GLN A 90 1.28 6.80 -9.10
N ALA A 91 0.26 7.53 -8.63
CA ALA A 91 -0.43 8.54 -9.44
C ALA A 91 0.54 9.64 -9.89
N LEU A 92 1.45 10.08 -9.02
CA LEU A 92 2.46 11.09 -9.35
C LEU A 92 3.45 10.60 -10.42
N LEU A 93 3.77 9.31 -10.44
CA LEU A 93 4.62 8.73 -11.49
C LEU A 93 4.03 8.85 -12.90
N PHE A 94 2.70 8.91 -13.05
CA PHE A 94 2.07 9.16 -14.36
C PHE A 94 2.21 10.61 -14.84
N ILE A 95 2.40 11.55 -13.91
CA ILE A 95 2.60 12.96 -14.23
C ILE A 95 4.05 13.19 -14.71
N ASP A 96 5.00 12.37 -14.23
CA ASP A 96 6.40 12.45 -14.62
C ASP A 96 6.61 11.92 -16.04
N ARG A 97 6.60 12.84 -17.02
CA ARG A 97 6.70 12.57 -18.47
C ARG A 97 7.80 11.59 -18.93
N PRO A 98 9.00 11.50 -18.32
CA PRO A 98 10.02 10.53 -18.73
C PRO A 98 9.74 9.09 -18.28
N TYR A 99 8.80 8.84 -17.37
CA TYR A 99 8.64 7.53 -16.74
C TYR A 99 7.79 6.57 -17.57
N LYS A 100 8.43 5.56 -18.19
CA LYS A 100 7.80 4.60 -19.12
C LYS A 100 7.53 3.23 -18.49
N PHE A 101 6.73 3.18 -17.43
CA PHE A 101 6.35 1.90 -16.81
C PHE A 101 5.36 1.07 -17.65
N GLY A 102 4.78 1.67 -18.70
CA GLY A 102 3.92 0.99 -19.66
C GLY A 102 2.66 0.37 -19.04
N ILE A 103 2.18 -0.70 -19.68
CA ILE A 103 0.97 -1.45 -19.27
C ILE A 103 1.09 -2.03 -17.85
N PRO A 104 2.23 -2.65 -17.44
CA PRO A 104 2.39 -3.16 -16.08
C PRO A 104 2.19 -2.08 -15.01
N GLY A 105 2.61 -0.84 -15.30
CA GLY A 105 2.40 0.28 -14.39
C GLY A 105 0.95 0.68 -14.19
N ILE A 106 0.19 0.70 -15.29
CA ILE A 106 -1.26 0.95 -15.23
C ILE A 106 -1.96 -0.14 -14.42
N GLY A 107 -1.58 -1.41 -14.63
CA GLY A 107 -2.09 -2.54 -13.85
C GLY A 107 -1.79 -2.41 -12.36
N MET A 108 -0.55 -2.09 -12.00
CA MET A 108 -0.15 -1.88 -10.61
C MET A 108 -0.90 -0.72 -9.95
N PHE A 109 -1.12 0.35 -10.69
CA PHE A 109 -1.88 1.50 -10.22
C PHE A 109 -3.35 1.15 -9.96
N ALA A 110 -4.00 0.46 -10.89
CA ALA A 110 -5.37 0.00 -10.73
C ALA A 110 -5.53 -0.93 -9.52
N VAL A 111 -4.59 -1.89 -9.35
CA VAL A 111 -4.56 -2.77 -8.17
C VAL A 111 -4.37 -1.96 -6.89
N SER A 112 -3.47 -0.96 -6.88
CA SER A 112 -3.26 -0.12 -5.71
C SER A 112 -4.53 0.63 -5.29
N ILE A 113 -5.28 1.20 -6.26
CA ILE A 113 -6.55 1.89 -6.00
C ILE A 113 -7.55 0.90 -5.39
N PHE A 114 -7.70 -0.26 -6.02
CA PHE A 114 -8.65 -1.28 -5.57
C PHE A 114 -8.39 -1.70 -4.12
N VAL A 115 -7.14 -2.05 -3.79
CA VAL A 115 -6.76 -2.50 -2.44
C VAL A 115 -6.92 -1.35 -1.43
N THR A 116 -6.53 -0.13 -1.78
CA THR A 116 -6.71 1.06 -0.92
C THR A 116 -8.19 1.29 -0.57
N LEU A 117 -9.08 1.25 -1.57
CA LEU A 117 -10.52 1.41 -1.36
C LEU A 117 -11.11 0.27 -0.53
N PHE A 118 -10.68 -0.97 -0.78
CA PHE A 118 -11.15 -2.13 -0.04
C PHE A 118 -10.78 -2.05 1.45
N VAL A 119 -9.53 -1.70 1.76
CA VAL A 119 -9.07 -1.52 3.15
C VAL A 119 -9.78 -0.34 3.81
N ARG A 120 -10.09 0.73 3.06
CA ARG A 120 -10.88 1.87 3.57
C ARG A 120 -12.28 1.46 3.99
N LEU A 121 -12.95 0.63 3.18
CA LEU A 121 -14.28 0.11 3.49
C LEU A 121 -14.22 -0.79 4.73
N SER A 122 -13.25 -1.70 4.79
CA SER A 122 -13.03 -2.60 5.94
C SER A 122 -12.76 -1.84 7.23
N HIS A 123 -11.92 -0.81 7.18
CA HIS A 123 -11.67 0.10 8.30
C HIS A 123 -12.97 0.77 8.78
N SER A 124 -13.78 1.26 7.83
CA SER A 124 -15.02 1.98 8.15
C SER A 124 -16.05 1.07 8.81
N LYS A 125 -16.14 -0.20 8.39
CA LYS A 125 -16.98 -1.21 9.05
C LYS A 125 -16.50 -1.51 10.46
N ARG A 126 -15.20 -1.76 10.65
CA ARG A 126 -14.66 -2.06 11.98
C ARG A 126 -14.78 -0.90 12.96
N LYS A 127 -14.67 0.34 12.48
CA LYS A 127 -14.94 1.53 13.30
C LYS A 127 -16.41 1.62 13.74
N LYS A 128 -17.36 1.16 12.93
CA LYS A 128 -18.79 1.09 13.29
C LYS A 128 -19.04 0.01 14.34
N GLU A 129 -18.45 -1.18 14.17
CA GLU A 129 -18.54 -2.29 15.15
C GLU A 129 -18.06 -1.82 16.54
N ILE A 130 -16.84 -1.26 16.63
CA ILE A 130 -16.29 -0.75 17.91
C ILE A 130 -17.19 0.31 18.57
N ARG A 131 -17.85 1.15 17.77
CA ARG A 131 -18.76 2.18 18.30
C ARG A 131 -20.04 1.57 18.87
N MET A 132 -20.57 0.51 18.25
CA MET A 132 -21.80 -0.15 18.70
C MET A 132 -21.58 -0.93 19.99
N ASP A 133 -20.39 -1.49 20.22
CA ASP A 133 -20.05 -2.22 21.46
C ASP A 133 -19.81 -1.32 22.69
N THR A 134 -19.73 0.01 22.48
CA THR A 134 -19.51 1.01 23.54
C THR A 134 -20.76 1.76 24.00
N PHE A 135 -21.94 1.38 23.51
CA PHE A 135 -23.26 1.89 23.93
C PHE A 135 -24.14 0.73 24.40
#